data_AF-A0A377A560-F1
#
_entry.id   AF-A0A377A560-F1
#
_cell.length_a   1.000
_cell.length_b   1.000
_cell.length_c   1.000
_cell.angle_alpha   90.00
_cell.angle_beta   90.00
_cell.angle_gamma   90.00
#
_symmetry.space_group_name_H-M   'P 1'
#
loop_
_entity.id
_entity.type
_entity.pdbx_description
1 polymer ?
#
loop_
_entity_poly.entity_id
_entity_poly.type
_entity_poly.pdbx_seq_one_letter_code
_entity_poly.pdbx_strand_id
1 'polypeptide(L)'
;MVYLKGVTQQAKLSKVETERESLELQLSVLKGVKGEVFTLINLYNKRMKTHIDNIKPGQMLILTFPVGDDNFTFYEQNANVIAKLNDSARDSIINIYTYSRSLIQSFKGNNKLIEDYEKILIGMADNNKDKTMYKRLHDAKINVMVDYAQGIKNIDAELRDCCQ
;
A
#
# COMPACT_ATOMS: atom_id res chain seq x y z
N MET A 1 -60.44 -3.54 -3.67
CA MET A 1 -59.46 -2.48 -3.29
C MET A 1 -58.55 -2.84 -2.09
N VAL A 2 -58.91 -3.79 -1.21
CA VAL A 2 -58.09 -4.15 -0.02
C VAL A 2 -56.79 -4.89 -0.38
N TYR A 3 -56.82 -5.77 -1.39
CA TYR A 3 -55.66 -6.54 -1.84
C TYR A 3 -54.51 -5.68 -2.38
N LEU A 4 -54.81 -4.67 -3.21
CA LEU A 4 -53.82 -3.77 -3.79
C LEU A 4 -53.09 -2.95 -2.71
N LYS A 5 -53.79 -2.50 -1.66
CA LYS A 5 -53.19 -1.78 -0.53
C LYS A 5 -52.21 -2.67 0.25
N GLY A 6 -52.56 -3.93 0.51
CA GLY A 6 -51.68 -4.89 1.19
C GLY A 6 -50.39 -5.18 0.42
N VAL A 7 -50.50 -5.36 -0.90
CA VAL A 7 -49.34 -5.58 -1.79
C VAL A 7 -48.41 -4.35 -1.81
N THR A 8 -48.95 -3.12 -1.91
CA THR A 8 -48.13 -1.91 -1.83
C THR A 8 -47.46 -1.71 -0.48
N GLN A 9 -48.11 -2.08 0.62
CA GLN A 9 -47.53 -1.99 1.97
C GLN A 9 -46.34 -2.95 2.11
N GLN A 10 -46.50 -4.19 1.61
CA GLN A 10 -45.47 -5.23 1.67
C GLN A 10 -44.28 -4.92 0.76
N ALA A 11 -44.52 -4.36 -0.42
CA ALA A 11 -43.45 -3.88 -1.30
C ALA A 11 -42.65 -2.73 -0.67
N LYS A 12 -43.31 -1.80 0.04
CA LYS A 12 -42.63 -0.71 0.78
C LYS A 12 -41.78 -1.25 1.92
N LEU A 13 -42.30 -2.18 2.72
CA LEU A 13 -41.55 -2.80 3.82
C LEU A 13 -40.32 -3.56 3.30
N SER A 14 -40.48 -4.34 2.23
CA SER A 14 -39.37 -5.04 1.59
C SER A 14 -38.29 -4.07 1.09
N LYS A 15 -38.68 -2.94 0.49
CA LYS A 15 -37.72 -1.93 0.01
C LYS A 15 -36.92 -1.31 1.17
N VAL A 16 -37.59 -0.98 2.28
CA VAL A 16 -36.92 -0.43 3.48
C VAL A 16 -35.95 -1.44 4.09
N GLU A 17 -36.33 -2.72 4.16
CA GLU A 17 -35.43 -3.77 4.68
C GLU A 17 -34.20 -3.94 3.79
N THR A 18 -34.38 -3.99 2.46
CA THR A 18 -33.26 -4.08 1.51
C THR A 18 -32.33 -2.87 1.57
N GLU A 19 -32.87 -1.65 1.72
CA GLU A 19 -32.07 -0.45 1.91
C GLU A 19 -31.26 -0.52 3.20
N ARG A 20 -31.88 -0.98 4.29
CA ARG A 20 -31.21 -1.16 5.58
C ARG A 20 -30.08 -2.19 5.50
N GLU A 21 -30.34 -3.38 4.96
CA GLU A 21 -29.33 -4.42 4.77
C GLU A 21 -28.16 -3.93 3.92
N SER A 22 -28.45 -3.15 2.86
CA SER A 22 -27.39 -2.56 2.03
C SER A 22 -26.53 -1.55 2.81
N LEU A 23 -27.12 -0.74 3.68
CA LEU A 23 -26.38 0.21 4.50
C LEU A 23 -25.55 -0.50 5.57
N GLU A 24 -26.09 -1.55 6.20
CA GLU A 24 -25.36 -2.37 7.17
C GLU A 24 -24.14 -3.04 6.52
N LEU A 25 -24.30 -3.58 5.31
CA LEU A 25 -23.21 -4.15 4.53
C LEU A 25 -22.14 -3.10 4.19
N GLN A 26 -22.54 -1.93 3.67
CA GLN A 26 -21.60 -0.84 3.36
C GLN A 26 -20.83 -0.41 4.61
N LEU A 27 -21.49 -0.26 5.75
CA LEU A 27 -20.85 0.10 7.01
C LEU A 27 -19.86 -0.96 7.49
N SER A 28 -20.22 -2.24 7.37
CA SER A 28 -19.32 -3.36 7.70
C SER A 28 -18.05 -3.34 6.86
N VAL A 29 -18.20 -3.14 5.54
CA VAL A 29 -17.08 -3.02 4.61
C VAL A 29 -16.20 -1.82 4.93
N LEU A 30 -16.78 -0.64 5.19
CA LEU A 30 -16.02 0.55 5.57
C LEU A 30 -15.20 0.34 6.85
N LYS A 31 -15.77 -0.35 7.85
CA LYS A 31 -15.05 -0.70 9.08
C LYS A 31 -13.89 -1.66 8.82
N GLY A 32 -14.10 -2.68 7.99
CA GLY A 32 -13.05 -3.64 7.65
C GLY A 32 -11.92 -3.01 6.83
N VAL A 33 -12.27 -2.18 5.82
CA VAL A 33 -11.30 -1.39 5.03
C VAL A 33 -10.48 -0.50 5.95
N LYS A 34 -11.12 0.21 6.88
CA LYS A 34 -10.41 1.01 7.88
C LYS A 34 -9.48 0.15 8.72
N GLY A 35 -9.94 -1.00 9.21
CA GLY A 35 -9.12 -1.91 10.03
C GLY A 35 -7.87 -2.42 9.30
N GLU A 36 -8.01 -2.85 8.05
CA GLU A 36 -6.90 -3.32 7.20
C GLU A 36 -5.85 -2.21 7.00
N VAL A 37 -6.28 -1.05 6.51
CA VAL A 37 -5.39 0.09 6.25
C VAL A 37 -4.68 0.57 7.51
N PHE A 38 -5.40 0.75 8.62
CA PHE A 38 -4.79 1.18 9.88
C PHE A 38 -3.76 0.19 10.39
N THR A 39 -4.00 -1.11 10.23
CA THR A 39 -3.05 -2.15 10.65
C THR A 39 -1.75 -2.06 9.85
N LEU A 40 -1.84 -1.89 8.53
CA LEU A 40 -0.68 -1.74 7.66
C LEU A 40 0.10 -0.45 7.96
N ILE A 41 -0.59 0.68 8.07
CA ILE A 41 0.04 1.97 8.38
C ILE A 41 0.71 1.93 9.75
N ASN A 42 0.09 1.31 10.76
CA ASN A 42 0.69 1.17 12.09
C ASN A 42 1.95 0.30 12.05
N LEU A 43 1.93 -0.81 11.30
CA LEU A 43 3.11 -1.66 11.10
C LEU A 43 4.25 -0.87 10.45
N TYR A 44 3.94 -0.14 9.37
CA TYR A 44 4.87 0.72 8.66
C TYR A 44 5.44 1.80 9.59
N ASN A 45 4.58 2.55 10.28
CA ASN A 45 4.99 3.62 11.18
C ASN A 45 5.91 3.11 12.30
N LYS A 46 5.62 1.93 12.83
CA LYS A 46 6.43 1.32 13.89
C LYS A 46 7.82 0.89 13.41
N ARG A 47 7.94 0.45 12.16
CA ARG A 47 9.16 -0.23 11.66
C ARG A 47 10.02 0.63 10.74
N MET A 48 9.42 1.50 9.93
CA MET A 48 10.09 2.13 8.79
C MET A 48 10.02 3.65 8.79
N LYS A 49 8.95 4.26 9.32
CA LYS A 49 8.73 5.72 9.27
C LYS A 49 9.95 6.54 9.72
N THR A 50 10.53 6.22 10.87
CA THR A 50 11.73 6.94 11.37
C THR A 50 12.92 6.80 10.44
N HIS A 51 13.08 5.65 9.78
CA HIS A 51 14.17 5.45 8.82
C HIS A 51 13.95 6.31 7.57
N ILE A 52 12.73 6.37 7.05
CA ILE A 52 12.37 7.20 5.89
C ILE A 52 12.50 8.69 6.20
N ASP A 53 11.97 9.13 7.34
CA ASP A 53 12.06 10.53 7.78
C ASP A 53 13.53 10.99 7.83
N ASN A 54 14.45 10.10 8.23
CA ASN A 54 15.88 10.37 8.37
C ASN A 54 16.73 10.21 7.10
N ILE A 55 16.19 9.79 5.96
CA ILE A 55 16.94 9.73 4.68
C ILE A 55 17.37 11.15 4.29
N LYS A 56 18.67 11.37 4.18
CA LYS A 56 19.26 12.62 3.68
C LYS A 56 19.59 12.50 2.18
N PRO A 57 19.68 13.62 1.44
CA PRO A 57 20.20 13.61 0.07
C PRO A 57 21.54 12.89 0.00
N GLY A 58 21.72 12.03 -1.00
CA GLY A 58 22.93 11.22 -1.15
C GLY A 58 22.98 9.93 -0.31
N GLN A 59 21.95 9.61 0.47
CA GLN A 59 21.89 8.38 1.27
C GLN A 59 21.05 7.30 0.62
N MET A 60 21.57 6.08 0.61
CA MET A 60 20.83 4.87 0.28
C MET A 60 19.99 4.40 1.48
N LEU A 61 18.90 3.70 1.21
CA LEU A 61 18.15 2.97 2.23
C LEU A 61 18.62 1.51 2.29
N ILE A 62 19.67 1.23 3.06
CA ILE A 62 20.18 -0.14 3.27
C ILE A 62 19.44 -0.79 4.45
N LEU A 63 18.13 -0.93 4.31
CA LEU A 63 17.28 -1.59 5.29
C LEU A 63 16.21 -2.40 4.57
N THR A 64 16.19 -3.71 4.85
CA THR A 64 15.17 -4.62 4.32
C THR A 64 13.88 -4.49 5.11
N PHE A 65 12.76 -4.25 4.43
CA PHE A 65 11.44 -4.29 5.04
C PHE A 65 10.72 -5.57 4.64
N PRO A 66 10.52 -6.54 5.55
CA PRO A 66 9.83 -7.78 5.23
C PRO A 66 8.33 -7.51 5.09
N VAL A 67 7.86 -7.42 3.85
CA VAL A 67 6.44 -7.22 3.51
C VAL A 67 5.92 -8.45 2.77
N GLY A 68 4.75 -8.94 3.17
CA GLY A 68 4.07 -10.06 2.53
C GLY A 68 3.53 -9.72 1.13
N ASP A 69 2.98 -10.71 0.44
CA ASP A 69 2.37 -10.52 -0.88
C ASP A 69 0.91 -10.06 -0.80
N ASP A 70 0.14 -10.62 0.13
CA ASP A 70 -1.30 -10.38 0.27
C ASP A 70 -1.59 -9.35 1.38
N ASN A 71 -1.38 -8.06 1.09
CA ASN A 71 -1.58 -6.99 2.08
C ASN A 71 -2.97 -6.35 2.04
N PHE A 72 -3.76 -6.57 0.99
CA PHE A 72 -5.01 -5.81 0.74
C PHE A 72 -6.22 -6.72 0.46
N THR A 73 -6.22 -7.92 1.05
CA THR A 73 -7.21 -8.96 0.78
C THR A 73 -8.64 -8.50 1.10
N PHE A 74 -8.85 -7.76 2.19
CA PHE A 74 -10.18 -7.31 2.57
C PHE A 74 -10.75 -6.32 1.54
N TYR A 75 -9.94 -5.35 1.12
CA TYR A 75 -10.33 -4.43 0.05
C TYR A 75 -10.65 -5.14 -1.26
N GLU A 76 -9.77 -6.05 -1.70
CA GLU A 76 -9.93 -6.76 -2.97
C GLU A 76 -11.21 -7.61 -2.97
N GLN A 77 -11.53 -8.27 -1.85
CA GLN A 77 -12.75 -9.07 -1.70
C GLN A 77 -14.04 -8.24 -1.65
N ASN A 78 -13.96 -6.95 -1.32
CA ASN A 78 -15.13 -6.08 -1.13
C ASN A 78 -15.22 -4.93 -2.16
N ALA A 79 -14.43 -4.98 -3.24
CA ALA A 79 -14.39 -3.94 -4.26
C ALA A 79 -15.76 -3.63 -4.89
N ASN A 80 -16.62 -4.65 -5.03
CA ASN A 80 -17.99 -4.52 -5.54
C ASN A 80 -18.92 -3.73 -4.60
N VAL A 81 -18.72 -3.80 -3.29
CA VAL A 81 -19.47 -3.01 -2.30
C VAL A 81 -18.92 -1.58 -2.28
N ILE A 82 -17.59 -1.43 -2.34
CA ILE A 82 -16.92 -0.13 -2.40
C ILE A 82 -17.37 0.67 -3.63
N ALA A 83 -17.55 0.01 -4.78
CA ALA A 83 -18.03 0.65 -6.00
C ALA A 83 -19.44 1.27 -5.88
N LYS A 84 -20.25 0.81 -4.92
CA LYS A 84 -21.61 1.31 -4.65
C LYS A 84 -21.66 2.46 -3.64
N LEU A 85 -20.52 2.83 -3.05
CA LEU A 85 -20.43 3.99 -2.16
C LEU A 85 -20.57 5.28 -2.98
N ASN A 86 -20.82 6.38 -2.29
CA ASN A 86 -20.73 7.70 -2.91
C ASN A 86 -19.30 7.97 -3.41
N ASP A 87 -19.17 8.85 -4.40
CA ASP A 87 -17.91 9.11 -5.10
C ASP A 87 -16.80 9.53 -4.13
N SER A 88 -17.09 10.44 -3.19
CA SER A 88 -16.10 10.92 -2.22
C SER A 88 -15.51 9.80 -1.36
N ALA A 89 -16.36 8.91 -0.81
CA ALA A 89 -15.91 7.79 0.01
C ALA A 89 -15.14 6.75 -0.82
N ARG A 90 -15.66 6.43 -2.00
CA ARG A 90 -15.03 5.48 -2.92
C ARG A 90 -13.64 5.96 -3.34
N ASP A 91 -13.53 7.21 -3.77
CA ASP A 91 -12.29 7.79 -4.28
C ASP A 91 -11.24 7.93 -3.16
N SER A 92 -11.68 8.29 -1.94
CA SER A 92 -10.80 8.32 -0.76
C SER A 92 -10.21 6.94 -0.44
N ILE A 93 -11.04 5.89 -0.52
CA ILE A 93 -10.59 4.51 -0.35
C ILE A 93 -9.60 4.14 -1.46
N ILE A 94 -9.95 4.35 -2.73
CA ILE A 94 -9.07 4.01 -3.85
C ILE A 94 -7.70 4.71 -3.72
N ASN A 95 -7.69 5.99 -3.34
CA ASN A 95 -6.47 6.75 -3.14
C ASN A 95 -5.57 6.12 -2.07
N ILE A 96 -6.10 5.85 -0.86
CA ILE A 96 -5.27 5.29 0.22
C ILE A 96 -4.68 3.93 -0.14
N TYR A 97 -5.43 3.08 -0.86
CA TYR A 97 -4.90 1.80 -1.35
C TYR A 97 -3.85 1.98 -2.44
N THR A 98 -4.03 2.95 -3.33
CA THR A 98 -3.09 3.22 -4.42
C THR A 98 -1.73 3.61 -3.87
N TYR A 99 -1.69 4.59 -2.95
CA TYR A 99 -0.44 5.03 -2.34
C TYR A 99 0.16 3.98 -1.40
N SER A 100 -0.67 3.29 -0.60
CA SER A 100 -0.18 2.21 0.27
C SER A 100 0.46 1.08 -0.54
N ARG A 101 -0.16 0.70 -1.67
CA ARG A 101 0.37 -0.33 -2.57
C ARG A 101 1.66 0.14 -3.23
N SER A 102 1.70 1.38 -3.71
CA SER A 102 2.93 1.97 -4.26
C SER A 102 4.08 1.88 -3.27
N LEU A 103 3.86 2.30 -2.02
CA LEU A 103 4.88 2.27 -0.96
C LEU A 103 5.38 0.85 -0.68
N ILE A 104 4.47 -0.12 -0.54
CA ILE A 104 4.84 -1.54 -0.35
C ILE A 104 5.68 -2.06 -1.51
N GLN A 105 5.28 -1.78 -2.75
CA GLN A 105 6.02 -2.23 -3.94
C GLN A 105 7.40 -1.58 -4.01
N SER A 106 7.52 -0.31 -3.62
CA SER A 106 8.82 0.35 -3.54
C SER A 106 9.72 -0.31 -2.50
N PHE A 107 9.21 -0.70 -1.33
CA PHE A 107 10.02 -1.46 -0.37
C PHE A 107 10.47 -2.82 -0.90
N LYS A 108 9.61 -3.55 -1.63
CA LYS A 108 10.00 -4.80 -2.29
C LYS A 108 11.10 -4.57 -3.31
N GLY A 109 10.99 -3.52 -4.13
CA GLY A 109 12.04 -3.10 -5.05
C GLY A 109 13.34 -2.75 -4.34
N ASN A 110 13.28 -2.03 -3.22
CA ASN A 110 14.46 -1.70 -2.41
C ASN A 110 15.15 -2.94 -1.85
N ASN A 111 14.38 -3.88 -1.29
CA ASN A 111 14.92 -5.15 -0.81
C ASN A 111 15.69 -5.87 -1.92
N LYS A 112 15.15 -5.86 -3.15
CA LYS A 112 15.81 -6.46 -4.29
C LYS A 112 17.11 -5.75 -4.67
N LEU A 113 17.12 -4.42 -4.62
CA LEU A 113 18.34 -3.63 -4.85
C LEU A 113 19.42 -3.93 -3.81
N ILE A 114 19.04 -4.12 -2.54
CA ILE A 114 19.97 -4.51 -1.46
C ILE A 114 20.59 -5.88 -1.77
N GLU A 115 19.79 -6.90 -2.11
CA GLU A 115 20.32 -8.23 -2.48
C GLU A 115 21.31 -8.16 -3.65
N ASP A 116 21.00 -7.36 -4.66
CA ASP A 116 21.86 -7.23 -5.83
C ASP A 116 23.13 -6.44 -5.50
N TYR A 117 23.06 -5.47 -4.59
CA TYR A 117 24.23 -4.76 -4.06
C TYR A 117 25.13 -5.69 -3.25
N GLU A 118 24.57 -6.56 -2.40
CA GLU A 118 25.33 -7.57 -1.66
C GLU A 118 26.10 -8.52 -2.59
N LYS A 119 25.49 -8.95 -3.71
CA LYS A 119 26.18 -9.76 -4.73
C LYS A 119 27.36 -9.03 -5.38
N ILE A 120 27.24 -7.71 -5.59
CA ILE A 120 28.33 -6.88 -6.10
C ILE A 120 29.48 -6.85 -5.08
N LEU A 121 29.17 -6.65 -3.79
CA LEU A 121 30.18 -6.66 -2.72
C LEU A 121 30.92 -7.99 -2.62
N ILE A 122 30.19 -9.11 -2.70
CA ILE A 122 30.78 -10.46 -2.74
C ILE A 122 31.72 -10.60 -3.94
N GLY A 123 31.30 -10.12 -5.12
CA GLY A 123 32.14 -10.14 -6.32
C GLY A 123 33.38 -9.26 -6.24
N MET A 124 33.33 -8.14 -5.51
CA MET A 124 34.50 -7.29 -5.24
C MET A 124 35.50 -7.96 -4.30
N ALA A 125 35.02 -8.74 -3.33
CA ALA A 125 35.86 -9.46 -2.39
C ALA A 125 36.56 -10.69 -3.01
N ASP A 126 36.01 -11.21 -4.11
CA ASP A 126 36.58 -12.34 -4.86
C ASP A 126 37.78 -11.89 -5.70
N ASN A 127 38.98 -12.32 -5.30
CA ASN A 127 40.23 -11.98 -5.96
C ASN A 127 40.38 -12.56 -7.38
N ASN A 128 39.53 -13.52 -7.78
CA ASN A 128 39.55 -14.10 -9.12
C ASN A 128 38.76 -13.30 -10.16
N LYS A 129 38.10 -12.20 -9.75
CA LYS A 129 37.22 -11.41 -10.60
C LYS A 129 37.83 -10.07 -11.00
N ASP A 130 37.29 -9.49 -12.07
CA ASP A 130 37.70 -8.16 -12.54
C ASP A 130 37.28 -7.05 -11.55
N LYS A 131 38.24 -6.64 -10.72
CA LYS A 131 38.06 -5.60 -9.71
C LYS A 131 37.63 -4.26 -10.31
N THR A 132 38.06 -3.94 -11.53
CA THR A 132 37.72 -2.67 -12.19
C THR A 132 36.26 -2.67 -12.63
N MET A 133 35.80 -3.78 -13.22
CA MET A 133 34.39 -3.95 -13.58
C MET A 133 33.49 -3.84 -12.34
N TYR A 134 33.83 -4.56 -11.27
CA TYR A 134 33.00 -4.56 -10.05
C TYR A 134 32.97 -3.19 -9.35
N LYS A 135 34.07 -2.44 -9.35
CA LYS A 135 34.08 -1.05 -8.86
C LYS A 135 33.09 -0.17 -9.64
N ARG A 136 33.06 -0.27 -10.98
CA ARG A 136 32.11 0.47 -11.81
C ARG A 136 30.66 0.08 -11.52
N LEU A 137 30.39 -1.22 -11.33
CA LEU A 137 29.06 -1.71 -10.97
C LEU A 137 28.61 -1.21 -9.60
N HIS A 138 29.51 -1.21 -8.62
CA HIS A 138 29.28 -0.68 -7.28
C HIS A 138 28.90 0.80 -7.33
N ASP A 139 29.71 1.63 -7.98
CA ASP A 139 29.48 3.08 -8.05
C ASP A 139 28.16 3.40 -8.76
N ALA A 140 27.86 2.68 -9.85
CA ALA A 140 26.57 2.81 -10.55
C ALA A 140 25.39 2.36 -9.68
N LYS A 141 25.53 1.27 -8.92
CA LYS A 141 24.47 0.75 -8.05
C LYS A 141 24.17 1.71 -6.90
N ILE A 142 25.19 2.33 -6.30
CA ILE A 142 25.00 3.34 -5.26
C ILE A 142 24.12 4.49 -5.76
N ASN A 143 24.40 5.03 -6.95
CA ASN A 143 23.60 6.12 -7.51
C ASN A 143 22.12 5.71 -7.67
N VAL A 144 21.87 4.52 -8.21
CA VAL A 144 20.51 3.97 -8.33
C VAL A 144 19.82 3.85 -6.97
N MET A 145 20.52 3.33 -5.96
CA MET A 145 19.95 3.13 -4.62
C MET A 145 19.70 4.44 -3.86
N VAL A 146 20.53 5.47 -4.10
CA VAL A 146 20.31 6.82 -3.55
C VAL A 146 19.05 7.44 -4.14
N ASP A 147 18.92 7.41 -5.47
CA ASP A 147 17.74 7.96 -6.16
C ASP A 147 16.48 7.21 -5.74
N TYR A 148 16.56 5.89 -5.62
CA TYR A 148 15.45 5.04 -5.21
C TYR A 148 15.00 5.32 -3.76
N ALA A 149 15.94 5.53 -2.84
CA ALA A 149 15.65 5.88 -1.44
C ALA A 149 14.89 7.21 -1.35
N GLN A 150 15.27 8.20 -2.16
CA GLN A 150 14.55 9.47 -2.23
C GLN A 150 13.15 9.30 -2.86
N GLY A 151 13.01 8.42 -3.84
CA GLY A 151 11.70 8.05 -4.40
C GLY A 151 10.75 7.47 -3.35
N ILE A 152 11.22 6.53 -2.51
CA ILE A 152 10.43 5.97 -1.40
C ILE A 152 9.97 7.07 -0.44
N LYS A 153 10.86 8.03 -0.12
CA LYS A 153 10.55 9.14 0.76
C LYS A 153 9.44 10.04 0.19
N ASN A 154 9.43 10.26 -1.12
CA ASN A 154 8.37 11.03 -1.77
C ASN A 154 7.02 10.28 -1.72
N ILE A 155 7.02 8.98 -2.00
CA ILE A 155 5.81 8.15 -1.93
C ILE A 155 5.25 8.09 -0.49
N ASP A 156 6.12 8.02 0.53
CA ASP A 156 5.70 8.14 1.94
C ASP A 156 5.03 9.49 2.24
N ALA A 157 5.55 10.59 1.70
CA ALA A 157 4.94 11.91 1.86
C ALA A 157 3.54 11.96 1.21
N GLU A 158 3.41 11.48 -0.02
CA GLU A 158 2.12 11.40 -0.74
C GLU A 158 1.08 10.54 0.01
N LEU A 159 1.50 9.40 0.58
CA LEU A 159 0.63 8.56 1.39
C LEU A 159 0.12 9.30 2.64
N ARG A 160 0.99 10.08 3.30
CA ARG A 160 0.62 10.84 4.50
C ARG A 160 -0.37 11.95 4.19
N ASP A 161 -0.22 12.62 3.05
CA ASP A 161 -1.14 13.65 2.61
C ASP A 161 -2.54 13.08 2.32
N CYS A 162 -2.62 11.82 1.87
CA CYS A 162 -3.90 11.13 1.69
C CYS A 162 -4.58 10.70 3.00
N CYS A 163 -3.85 10.71 4.13
CA CYS A 163 -4.34 10.27 5.43
C CYS A 163 -4.69 11.43 6.39
N GLN A 164 -4.54 12.68 5.95
CA GLN A 164 -4.90 13.91 6.70
C GLN A 164 -6.37 14.27 6.49
#